data_AF-A0A4R5ERB1-F1
#
_entry.id   AF-A0A4R5ERB1-F1
#
_cell.length_a   1.000
_cell.length_b   1.000
_cell.length_c   1.000
_cell.angle_alpha   90.00
_cell.angle_beta   90.00
_cell.angle_gamma   90.00
#
_symmetry.space_group_name_H-M   'P 1'
#
loop_
_entity.id
_entity.type
_entity.pdbx_description
1 polymer ?
#
loop_
_entity_poly.entity_id
_entity_poly.type
_entity_poly.pdbx_seq_one_letter_code
_entity_poly.pdbx_strand_id
1 'polypeptide(L)' 'MAHVICRQPVETPVLDLLVRERAMAVSAREWKFRLAGYGYAIKDVAGAQVVTKLPQNIELGVLTTQIH' A
#
# COMPACT_ATOMS: atom_id res chain seq x y z
N MET A 1 10.39 -10.27 17.10
CA MET A 1 10.17 -9.00 16.37
C MET A 1 8.67 -8.90 16.11
N ALA A 2 7.95 -8.25 17.03
CA ALA A 2 6.50 -8.14 16.94
C ALA A 2 6.16 -7.05 15.90
N HIS A 3 5.71 -7.46 14.72
CA HIS A 3 5.07 -6.54 13.80
C HIS A 3 3.72 -6.18 14.41
N VAL A 4 3.63 -4.95 14.93
CA VAL A 4 2.37 -4.34 15.30
C VAL A 4 1.60 -4.16 13.99
N ILE A 5 0.67 -5.07 13.72
CA ILE A 5 -0.28 -4.89 12.62
C ILE A 5 -1.22 -3.77 13.07
N CYS A 6 -0.86 -2.53 12.77
CA CYS A 6 -1.75 -1.39 12.93
C CYS A 6 -2.91 -1.60 11.95
N ARG A 7 -4.04 -2.10 12.48
CA ARG A 7 -5.32 -2.31 11.76
C ARG A 7 -6.01 -1.00 11.36
N GLN A 8 -5.26 0.10 11.32
CA GLN A 8 -5.78 1.42 11.08
C GLN A 8 -5.99 1.61 9.56
N PRO A 9 -7.04 2.36 9.16
CA PRO A 9 -7.20 2.74 7.77
C PRO A 9 -6.02 3.61 7.35
N VAL A 10 -5.52 3.38 6.14
CA VAL A 10 -4.48 4.20 5.51
C VAL A 10 -4.99 5.65 5.43
N GLU A 11 -4.11 6.62 5.71
CA GLU A 11 -4.46 8.04 5.61
C GLU A 11 -4.99 8.40 4.22
N THR A 12 -6.02 9.24 4.16
CA THR A 12 -6.67 9.71 2.91
C THR A 12 -5.69 10.16 1.82
N PRO A 13 -4.67 11.01 2.06
CA PRO A 13 -3.75 11.42 1.00
C PRO A 13 -2.92 10.27 0.41
N VAL A 14 -2.60 9.26 1.22
CA VAL A 14 -1.90 8.06 0.73
C VAL A 14 -2.87 7.20 -0.06
N LEU A 15 -4.11 7.05 0.39
CA LEU A 15 -5.14 6.32 -0.35
C LEU A 15 -5.42 6.95 -1.73
N ASP A 16 -5.51 8.27 -1.81
CA ASP A 16 -5.73 8.97 -3.08
C ASP A 16 -4.57 8.75 -4.06
N LEU A 17 -3.33 8.78 -3.57
CA LEU A 17 -2.14 8.44 -4.38
C LEU A 17 -2.22 7.00 -4.90
N LEU A 18 -2.55 6.05 -4.03
CA LEU A 18 -2.69 4.64 -4.38
C LEU A 18 -3.73 4.42 -5.48
N VAL A 19 -4.91 5.01 -5.32
CA VAL A 19 -6.02 4.93 -6.29
C VAL A 19 -5.65 5.59 -7.61
N ARG A 20 -5.04 6.79 -7.57
CA ARG A 20 -4.62 7.50 -8.77
C ARG A 20 -3.58 6.71 -9.56
N GLU A 21 -2.55 6.19 -8.90
CA GLU A 21 -1.52 5.39 -9.57
C GLU A 21 -2.06 4.05 -10.07
N ARG A 22 -3.07 3.47 -9.40
CA ARG A 22 -3.75 2.26 -9.90
C ARG A 22 -4.42 2.55 -11.23
N ALA A 23 -5.20 3.63 -11.30
CA ALA A 23 -5.96 3.98 -12.50
C ALA A 23 -5.06 4.23 -13.72
N MET A 24 -3.80 4.62 -13.50
CA MET A 24 -2.81 4.84 -14.57
C MET A 24 -1.95 3.61 -14.88
N ALA A 25 -1.94 2.59 -14.02
CA ALA A 25 -1.10 1.42 -14.18
C ALA A 25 -1.80 0.36 -15.03
N VAL A 26 -1.06 -0.23 -15.97
CA VAL A 26 -1.58 -1.26 -16.88
C VAL A 26 -1.66 -2.63 -16.17
N SER A 27 -0.98 -2.79 -15.04
CA SER A 27 -1.04 -4.00 -14.23
C SER A 27 -0.77 -3.73 -12.75
N ALA A 28 -1.18 -4.66 -11.88
CA ALA A 28 -0.85 -4.62 -10.46
C ALA A 28 0.66 -4.60 -10.19
N ARG A 29 1.45 -5.24 -11.05
CA ARG A 29 2.92 -5.26 -10.93
C ARG A 29 3.53 -3.91 -11.28
N GLU A 30 3.07 -3.28 -12.36
CA GLU A 30 3.47 -1.92 -12.72
C GLU A 30 3.07 -0.93 -11.63
N TRP A 31 1.86 -1.07 -11.09
CA TRP A 31 1.39 -0.24 -9.99
C TRP A 31 2.30 -0.37 -8.76
N LYS A 32 2.59 -1.59 -8.30
CA LYS A 32 3.53 -1.83 -7.18
C LYS A 32 4.92 -1.25 -7.47
N PHE A 33 5.39 -1.31 -8.72
CA PHE A 33 6.66 -0.71 -9.13
C PHE A 33 6.63 0.82 -9.07
N ARG A 34 5.56 1.46 -9.57
CA ARG A 34 5.35 2.91 -9.45
C ARG A 34 5.34 3.36 -8.00
N LEU A 35 4.61 2.65 -7.13
CA LEU A 35 4.55 2.95 -5.70
C LEU A 35 5.91 2.85 -5.00
N ALA A 36 6.75 1.89 -5.40
CA ALA A 36 8.11 1.78 -4.88
C ALA A 36 8.95 3.04 -5.17
N GLY A 37 8.71 3.71 -6.31
CA GLY A 37 9.31 5.01 -6.64
C GLY A 37 8.90 6.15 -5.70
N TYR A 38 7.70 6.08 -5.11
CA TYR A 38 7.22 6.99 -4.08
C TYR A 38 7.65 6.59 -2.66
N GLY A 39 8.36 5.46 -2.51
CA GLY A 39 8.74 4.90 -1.23
C GLY A 39 7.59 4.18 -0.51
N TYR A 40 6.59 3.69 -1.24
CA TYR A 40 5.51 2.85 -0.71
C TYR A 40 5.57 1.43 -1.28
N ALA A 41 5.17 0.45 -0.48
CA ALA A 41 5.01 -0.94 -0.90
C ALA A 41 3.63 -1.44 -0.49
N ILE A 42 3.08 -2.35 -1.29
CA ILE A 42 1.86 -3.08 -0.93
C ILE A 42 2.24 -4.54 -0.73
N LYS A 43 2.02 -5.05 0.48
CA LYS A 43 2.22 -6.45 0.85
C LYS A 43 0.89 -7.11 1.09
N ASP A 44 0.72 -8.31 0.58
CA ASP A 44 -0.44 -9.14 0.90
C ASP A 44 -0.14 -9.93 2.19
N VAL A 45 -0.87 -9.63 3.26
CA VAL A 45 -0.74 -10.29 4.57
C VAL A 45 -2.09 -10.89 4.93
N ALA A 46 -2.16 -12.23 4.96
CA ALA A 46 -3.38 -12.98 5.30
C ALA A 46 -4.64 -12.56 4.50
N GLY A 47 -4.47 -12.20 3.22
CA GLY A 47 -5.55 -11.77 2.34
C GLY A 47 -5.89 -10.27 2.41
N ALA A 48 -5.18 -9.50 3.24
CA ALA A 48 -5.30 -8.06 3.33
C ALA A 48 -4.08 -7.37 2.70
N GLN A 49 -4.31 -6.30 1.94
CA GLN A 49 -3.24 -5.50 1.37
C GLN A 49 -2.76 -4.48 2.40
N VAL A 50 -1.52 -4.59 2.86
CA VAL A 50 -0.90 -3.67 3.83
C VAL A 50 0.04 -2.73 3.10
N VAL A 51 -0.15 -1.43 3.32
CA VAL A 51 0.71 -0.39 2.77
C VAL A 51 1.88 -0.15 3.72
N THR A 52 3.10 -0.24 3.21
CA THR A 52 4.34 -0.06 3.99
C THR A 52 5.18 1.07 3.39
N LYS A 53 5.80 1.92 4.21
CA LYS A 53 6.73 2.97 3.77
C LYS A 53 8.17 2.44 3.75
N LEU A 54 8.82 2.47 2.60
CA LEU A 54 10.06 1.72 2.31
C LEU A 54 11.41 2.34 2.75
N PRO A 55 11.55 3.57 3.29
CA PRO A 55 12.80 3.92 3.98
C PRO A 55 12.84 3.41 5.42
N GLN A 56 11.68 3.27 6.07
CA GLN A 56 11.55 3.02 7.51
C GLN A 56 10.88 1.67 7.82
N ASN A 57 10.37 0.98 6.81
CA ASN A 57 9.58 -0.26 6.92
C ASN A 57 8.39 -0.12 7.90
N ILE A 58 7.78 1.06 7.92
CA ILE A 58 6.63 1.36 8.77
C ILE A 58 5.37 0.94 8.03
N GLU A 59 4.57 0.10 8.67
CA GLU A 59 3.23 -0.27 8.21
C GLU A 59 2.29 0.93 8.46
N LEU A 60 1.80 1.54 7.38
CA LEU A 60 0.93 2.72 7.44
C LEU A 60 -0.54 2.35 7.67
N GLY A 61 -0.92 1.14 7.27
CA GLY A 61 -2.29 0.67 7.45
C GLY A 61 -2.69 -0.38 6.43
N VAL A 62 -3.92 -0.85 6.60
CA VAL A 62 -4.52 -1.89 5.76
C VAL A 62 -5.46 -1.25 4.74
N LEU A 63 -5.29 -1.60 3.47
CA LEU A 63 -6.28 -1.36 2.43
C LEU A 63 -7.49 -2.27 2.71
N THR A 64 -8.57 -1.66 3.20
CA THR A 64 -9.84 -2.35 3.47
C THR A 64 -10.62 -2.66 2.19
N THR A 65 -10.24 -2.05 1.06
CA THR A 65 -10.84 -2.29 -0.25
C THR A 65 -9.81 -2.87 -1.21
N GLN A 66 -10.19 -3.94 -1.91
CA GLN A 66 -9.35 -4.55 -2.93
C GLN A 66 -9.45 -3.69 -4.19
N ILE A 67 -8.40 -2.91 -4.46
CA ILE A 67 -8.33 -2.07 -5.65
C ILE A 67 -8.00 -2.99 -6.84
N HIS A 68 -9.04 -3.34 -7.60
CA HIS A 68 -8.98 -4.23 -8.77
C HIS A 68 -8.44 -3.56 -10.03
#